data_AF-A0A926E238-F1
#
_entry.id   AF-A0A926E238-F1
#
_cell.length_a   1.000
_cell.length_b   1.000
_cell.length_c   1.000
_cell.angle_alpha   90.00
_cell.angle_beta   90.00
_cell.angle_gamma   90.00
#
_symmetry.space_group_name_H-M   'P 1'
#
loop_
_entity.id
_entity.type
_entity.pdbx_description
1 polymer ?
#
loop_
_entity_poly.entity_id
_entity_poly.type
_entity_poly.pdbx_seq_one_letter_code
_entity_poly.pdbx_strand_id
1 'polypeptide(L)'
;MIIRDLKKDRYDYLCGRLNQNAALEPLCASYTVTMQVGKYDYAMKIQPERHCRMAILQALQIDRQDDYPDFTLITSGKLLSSLLELFIEQGI
;
A
#
# COMPACT_ATOMS: atom_id res chain seq x y z
N MET A 1 -0.43 -9.74 -6.31
CA MET A 1 0.85 -9.23 -5.77
C MET A 1 1.68 -8.61 -6.88
N ILE A 2 2.16 -7.38 -6.68
CA ILE A 2 3.15 -6.71 -7.55
C ILE A 2 4.33 -6.30 -6.67
N ILE A 3 5.55 -6.39 -7.20
CA ILE A 3 6.79 -6.06 -6.49
C ILE A 3 7.60 -5.06 -7.32
N ARG A 4 8.27 -4.13 -6.63
CA ARG A 4 9.21 -3.16 -7.20
C ARG A 4 10.53 -3.15 -6.45
N ASP A 5 11.62 -3.05 -7.21
CA ASP A 5 12.94 -2.74 -6.67
C ASP A 5 13.04 -1.23 -6.43
N LEU A 6 13.57 -0.85 -5.27
CA LEU A 6 13.77 0.55 -4.89
C LEU A 6 15.25 0.84 -4.70
N LYS A 7 15.63 2.10 -4.90
CA LYS A 7 16.92 2.58 -4.39
C LYS A 7 16.93 2.49 -2.86
N LYS A 8 18.11 2.18 -2.31
CA LYS A 8 18.27 1.90 -0.87
C LYS A 8 17.78 3.03 0.03
N ASP A 9 18.11 4.26 -0.30
CA ASP A 9 17.68 5.47 0.40
C ASP A 9 16.15 5.60 0.45
N ARG A 10 15.48 5.38 -0.69
CA ARG A 10 14.01 5.41 -0.76
C ARG A 10 13.39 4.25 0.02
N TYR A 11 13.97 3.06 -0.09
CA TYR A 11 13.52 1.88 0.65
C TYR A 11 13.61 2.08 2.16
N ASP A 12 14.76 2.54 2.67
CA ASP A 12 15.01 2.77 4.09
C ASP A 12 14.05 3.83 4.64
N TYR A 13 13.83 4.91 3.87
CA TYR A 13 12.84 5.96 4.20
C TYR A 13 11.42 5.39 4.36
N LEU A 14 10.93 4.62 3.37
CA LEU A 14 9.59 4.05 3.39
C LEU A 14 9.43 3.02 4.53
N CYS A 15 10.45 2.20 4.80
CA CYS A 15 10.43 1.28 5.93
C CYS A 15 10.33 2.02 7.27
N GLY A 16 11.05 3.13 7.42
CA GLY A 16 10.92 4.00 8.60
C GLY A 16 9.51 4.54 8.76
N ARG A 17 8.90 5.05 7.67
CA ARG A 17 7.52 5.57 7.64
C ARG A 17 6.49 4.49 8.00
N LEU A 18 6.62 3.28 7.46
CA LEU A 18 5.74 2.15 7.75
C LEU A 18 5.79 1.76 9.23
N ASN A 19 7.00 1.66 9.81
CA ASN A 19 7.17 1.34 11.22
C ASN A 19 6.59 2.39 12.18
N GLN A 20 6.52 3.65 11.76
CA GLN A 20 5.99 4.74 12.60
C GLN A 20 4.47 4.87 12.51
N ASN A 21 3.89 4.63 11.33
CA ASN A 21 2.53 5.08 11.03
C ASN A 21 1.54 3.95 10.73
N ALA A 22 2.00 2.71 10.54
CA ALA A 22 1.11 1.61 10.17
C ALA A 22 0.99 0.57 11.30
N ALA A 23 -0.23 0.07 11.50
CA ALA A 23 -0.50 -0.97 12.47
C ALA A 23 0.13 -2.30 12.01
N LEU A 24 1.10 -2.80 12.76
CA LEU A 24 1.57 -4.17 12.63
C LEU A 24 0.52 -5.09 13.27
N GLU A 25 -0.19 -5.84 12.45
CA GLU A 25 -1.04 -6.92 12.94
C GLU A 25 -0.15 -8.04 13.50
N PRO A 26 -0.49 -8.64 14.67
CA PRO A 26 0.26 -9.78 15.18
C PRO A 26 0.43 -10.87 14.12
N LEU A 27 1.66 -11.38 13.99
CA LEU A 27 2.03 -12.41 13.01
C LEU A 27 1.90 -11.98 11.53
N CYS A 28 1.78 -10.67 11.24
CA CYS A 28 1.78 -10.15 9.88
C CYS A 28 3.09 -9.43 9.56
N ALA A 29 3.77 -9.82 8.48
CA ALA A 29 4.94 -9.12 7.96
C ALA A 29 4.58 -7.92 7.07
N SER A 30 3.28 -7.74 6.79
CA SER A 30 2.76 -6.66 5.96
C SER A 30 2.05 -5.62 6.80
N TYR A 31 2.06 -4.39 6.30
CA TYR A 31 1.43 -3.22 6.87
C TYR A 31 0.16 -2.90 6.10
N THR A 32 -0.91 -2.55 6.81
CA THR A 32 -2.10 -1.95 6.18
C THR A 32 -1.87 -0.45 6.06
N VAL A 33 -1.84 0.07 4.83
CA VAL A 33 -1.70 1.50 4.53
C VAL A 33 -2.97 1.99 3.85
N THR A 34 -3.53 3.09 4.35
CA THR A 34 -4.67 3.77 3.72
C THR A 34 -4.20 4.98 2.93
N MET A 35 -4.67 5.13 1.70
CA MET A 35 -4.31 6.24 0.81
C MET A 35 -5.55 6.74 0.08
N GLN A 36 -5.77 8.06 0.03
CA GLN A 36 -6.85 8.67 -0.74
C GLN A 36 -6.36 9.02 -2.15
N VAL A 37 -7.10 8.60 -3.17
CA VAL A 37 -6.83 8.95 -4.58
C VAL A 37 -8.11 9.43 -5.24
N GLY A 38 -8.20 10.75 -5.45
CA GLY A 38 -9.42 11.39 -5.91
C GLY A 38 -10.54 11.23 -4.87
N LYS A 39 -11.66 10.65 -5.29
CA LYS A 39 -12.84 10.45 -4.43
C LYS A 39 -12.88 9.10 -3.67
N TYR A 40 -11.87 8.27 -3.87
CA TYR A 40 -11.82 6.92 -3.31
C TYR A 40 -10.69 6.79 -2.30
N ASP A 41 -10.94 6.03 -1.24
CA ASP A 41 -9.89 5.56 -0.35
C ASP A 41 -9.42 4.17 -0.80
N TYR A 42 -8.15 3.87 -0.56
CA TYR A 42 -7.55 2.58 -0.83
C TYR A 42 -6.88 2.05 0.41
N ALA A 43 -7.25 0.85 0.85
CA ALA A 43 -6.54 0.10 1.88
C ALA A 43 -5.63 -0.93 1.20
N MET A 44 -4.32 -0.84 1.44
CA MET A 44 -3.30 -1.64 0.77
C MET A 44 -2.49 -2.44 1.78
N LYS A 45 -2.25 -3.71 1.49
CA LYS A 45 -1.29 -4.54 2.23
C LYS A 45 0.09 -4.40 1.60
N ILE A 46 0.95 -3.60 2.23
CA ILE A 46 2.31 -3.30 1.78
C ILE A 46 3.32 -4.13 2.57
N GLN A 47 4.27 -4.76 1.89
CA GLN A 47 5.29 -5.57 2.54
C GLN A 47 6.69 -5.17 2.04
N PRO A 48 7.55 -4.66 2.94
CA PRO A 48 8.99 -4.58 2.69
C PRO A 48 9.57 -5.98 2.51
N GLU A 49 10.39 -6.14 1.48
CA GLU A 49 10.99 -7.41 1.06
C GLU A 49 12.51 -7.32 1.01
N ARG A 50 13.16 -8.49 1.03
CA ARG A 50 14.62 -8.57 0.88
C ARG A 50 15.08 -7.89 -0.42
N HIS A 51 16.31 -7.38 -0.41
CA HIS A 51 16.96 -6.68 -1.53
C HIS A 51 16.32 -5.33 -1.90
N CYS A 52 15.88 -4.56 -0.90
CA CYS A 52 15.27 -3.24 -1.09
C CYS A 52 14.01 -3.29 -1.98
N ARG A 53 13.20 -4.34 -1.82
CA ARG A 53 11.98 -4.52 -2.61
C ARG A 53 10.76 -4.12 -1.81
N MET A 54 9.76 -3.55 -2.50
CA MET A 54 8.48 -3.22 -1.91
C MET A 54 7.38 -3.96 -2.66
N ALA A 55 6.52 -4.65 -1.93
CA ALA A 55 5.42 -5.42 -2.48
C ALA A 55 4.07 -4.82 -2.08
N ILE A 56 3.13 -4.80 -3.02
CA ILE A 56 1.69 -4.70 -2.72
C ILE A 56 1.10 -6.10 -2.86
N LEU A 57 0.64 -6.66 -1.74
CA LEU A 57 0.07 -8.01 -1.70
C LEU A 57 -1.37 -7.98 -2.23
N GLN A 58 -2.15 -7.05 -1.69
CA GLN A 58 -3.57 -6.86 -1.94
C GLN A 58 -3.94 -5.37 -1.78
N ALA A 59 -5.02 -4.94 -2.44
CA ALA A 59 -5.60 -3.63 -2.24
C ALA A 59 -7.13 -3.71 -2.30
N LEU A 60 -7.79 -2.89 -1.49
CA LEU A 60 -9.23 -2.71 -1.44
C LEU A 60 -9.53 -1.25 -1.75
N GLN A 61 -10.37 -1.00 -2.74
CA GLN A 61 -10.96 0.31 -2.94
C GLN A 61 -12.18 0.45 -2.03
N ILE A 62 -12.32 1.61 -1.41
CA ILE A 62 -13.40 1.97 -0.51
C ILE A 62 -14.07 3.21 -1.10
N ASP A 63 -15.32 3.06 -1.54
CA ASP A 63 -16.17 4.21 -1.87
C ASP A 63 -16.98 4.57 -0.62
N ARG A 64 -16.90 5.83 -0.20
CA ARG A 64 -17.60 6.37 0.97
C ARG A 64 -18.63 7.45 0.59
N GLN A 65 -19.02 7.51 -0.68
CA GLN A 65 -19.96 8.53 -1.16
C GLN A 65 -21.40 8.32 -0.67
N ASP A 66 -21.77 7.08 -0.29
CA ASP A 66 -23.09 6.72 0.20
C ASP A 66 -23.10 6.51 1.73
N ASP A 67 -24.29 6.34 2.31
CA ASP A 67 -24.49 6.11 3.76
C ASP A 67 -23.69 4.91 4.30
N TYR A 68 -23.36 3.94 3.44
CA TYR A 68 -22.53 2.79 3.77
C TYR A 68 -21.35 2.68 2.81
N PRO A 69 -20.14 2.37 3.32
CA PRO A 69 -18.98 2.22 2.46
C PRO A 69 -19.07 0.95 1.60
N ASP A 70 -18.83 1.12 0.30
CA ASP A 70 -18.71 0.01 -0.66
C ASP A 70 -17.25 -0.41 -0.82
N PHE A 71 -17.03 -1.71 -0.83
CA PHE A 71 -15.70 -2.30 -0.82
C PHE A 71 -15.46 -3.14 -2.08
N THR A 72 -14.42 -2.81 -2.84
CA THR A 72 -14.04 -3.54 -4.06
C THR A 72 -12.60 -4.04 -4.00
N LEU A 73 -12.41 -5.36 -4.05
CA LEU A 73 -11.08 -5.97 -4.10
C LEU A 73 -10.42 -5.69 -5.45
N ILE A 74 -9.23 -5.11 -5.43
CA ILE A 74 -8.47 -4.84 -6.65
C ILE A 74 -7.74 -6.10 -7.09
N THR A 75 -8.18 -6.67 -8.22
CA THR A 75 -7.56 -7.83 -8.87
C THR A 75 -6.71 -7.45 -10.09
N SER A 76 -6.87 -6.23 -10.61
CA SER A 76 -6.12 -5.73 -11.76
C SER A 76 -4.66 -5.44 -11.40
N GLY A 77 -3.72 -6.16 -12.02
CA GLY A 77 -2.28 -5.95 -11.84
C GLY A 77 -1.81 -4.55 -12.24
N LYS A 78 -2.44 -3.92 -13.24
CA LYS A 78 -2.13 -2.55 -13.65
C LYS A 78 -2.48 -1.56 -12.53
N LEU A 79 -3.66 -1.71 -11.93
CA LEU A 79 -4.10 -0.82 -10.85
C LEU A 79 -3.27 -1.03 -9.57
N LEU A 80 -2.97 -2.29 -9.20
CA LEU A 80 -2.05 -2.58 -8.10
C LEU A 80 -0.67 -1.96 -8.33
N SER A 81 -0.14 -2.05 -9.55
CA SER A 81 1.12 -1.43 -9.90
C SER A 81 1.05 0.09 -9.74
N SER A 82 0.01 0.75 -10.25
CA SER A 82 -0.15 2.21 -10.12
C SER A 82 -0.28 2.66 -8.67
N LEU A 83 -1.03 1.93 -7.85
CA LEU A 83 -1.17 2.22 -6.42
C LEU A 83 0.16 2.08 -5.68
N LEU A 84 0.97 1.06 -6.03
CA LEU A 84 2.30 0.89 -5.44
C LEU A 84 3.24 2.03 -5.83
N GLU A 85 3.23 2.48 -7.09
CA GLU A 85 4.03 3.64 -7.52
C GLU A 85 3.60 4.91 -6.76
N LEU A 86 2.30 5.16 -6.63
CA LEU A 86 1.79 6.30 -5.87
C LEU A 86 2.22 6.26 -4.40
N PHE A 87 2.14 5.08 -3.76
CA PHE A 87 2.66 4.90 -2.40
C PHE A 87 4.17 5.18 -2.33
N ILE A 88 4.95 4.65 -3.28
CA ILE A 88 6.40 4.82 -3.33
C ILE A 88 6.74 6.30 -3.47
N GLU A 89 6.00 7.09 -4.24
CA GLU A 89 6.25 8.52 -4.47
C GLU A 89 5.75 9.43 -3.33
N GLN A 90 4.61 9.11 -2.72
CA GLN A 90 4.02 9.94 -1.66
C GLN A 90 4.63 9.72 -0.28
N GLY A 91 5.13 8.52 0.02
CA GLY A 91 5.86 8.27 1.27
C GLY A 91 4.98 8.10 2.53
N ILE A 92 3.69 7.79 2.35
CA ILE A 92 2.58 7.94 3.32
C ILE A 92 2.20 9.41 3.50
#